data_AF-A0A139DDM5-F1
#
_entry.id   AF-A0A139DDM5-F1
#
_cell.length_a   1.000
_cell.length_b   1.000
_cell.length_c   1.000
_cell.angle_alpha   90.00
_cell.angle_beta   90.00
_cell.angle_gamma   90.00
#
_symmetry.space_group_name_H-M   'P 1'
#
loop_
_entity.id
_entity.type
_entity.pdbx_description
1 polymer ?
#
loop_
_entity_poly.entity_id
_entity_poly.type
_entity_poly.pdbx_seq_one_letter_code
_entity_poly.pdbx_strand_id
1 'polypeptide(L)'
;MSDDQSSRSQGNKSWLERLSQAFSSGPESIEDVLEILRDAESQNIIDTDAMSIIEGAMQVIDMRADEIMIPRSQMITVKASQDPGEFLPEIISSAHSRFPVIGESQDDVIG
;
A
#
# COMPACT_ATOMS: atom_id res chain seq x y z
N MET A 1 -26.41 -2.77 70.77
CA MET A 1 -25.41 -3.81 71.16
C MET A 1 -25.81 -5.05 70.39
N SER A 2 -25.18 -5.45 69.28
CA SER A 2 -23.76 -5.31 68.90
C SER A 2 -23.60 -5.16 67.38
N ASP A 3 -22.58 -4.38 67.00
CA ASP A 3 -22.02 -4.21 65.66
C ASP A 3 -20.97 -5.30 65.32
N ASP A 4 -20.48 -5.22 64.08
CA ASP A 4 -19.29 -5.81 63.44
C ASP A 4 -19.44 -7.14 62.69
N GLN A 5 -19.41 -7.15 61.35
CA GLN A 5 -18.29 -6.94 60.38
C GLN A 5 -17.45 -8.19 60.12
N SER A 6 -17.49 -8.70 58.88
CA SER A 6 -16.36 -9.44 58.29
C SER A 6 -16.22 -9.17 56.79
N SER A 7 -15.32 -8.21 56.52
CA SER A 7 -14.29 -8.19 55.47
C SER A 7 -14.60 -8.75 54.07
N ARG A 8 -14.98 -7.79 53.24
CA ARG A 8 -14.68 -7.61 51.81
C ARG A 8 -13.22 -7.97 51.46
N SER A 9 -13.02 -8.94 50.56
CA SER A 9 -11.77 -9.17 49.83
C SER A 9 -12.09 -9.23 48.33
N GLN A 10 -12.39 -8.07 47.76
CA GLN A 10 -12.68 -7.89 46.34
C GLN A 10 -12.05 -6.58 45.90
N GLY A 11 -10.79 -6.63 45.50
CA GLY A 11 -10.05 -5.44 45.12
C GLY A 11 -8.57 -5.70 45.02
N ASN A 12 -8.12 -6.13 43.84
CA ASN A 12 -6.77 -5.85 43.33
C ASN A 12 -6.50 -6.35 41.89
N LYS A 13 -7.48 -6.94 41.19
CA LYS A 13 -7.29 -7.41 39.82
C LYS A 13 -7.53 -6.37 38.72
N SER A 14 -8.33 -5.33 38.98
CA SER A 14 -8.75 -4.37 37.95
C SER A 14 -7.67 -3.38 37.48
N TRP A 15 -6.71 -3.01 38.32
CA TRP A 15 -5.66 -2.05 37.95
C TRP A 15 -4.47 -2.72 37.27
N LEU A 16 -4.12 -3.94 37.71
CA LEU A 16 -3.07 -4.76 37.12
C LEU A 16 -3.48 -5.24 35.72
N GLU A 17 -4.73 -5.66 35.53
CA GLU A 17 -5.24 -6.05 34.20
C GLU A 17 -5.24 -4.86 33.22
N ARG A 18 -5.59 -3.65 33.67
CA ARG A 18 -5.52 -2.45 32.81
C ARG A 18 -4.08 -2.08 32.45
N LEU A 19 -3.12 -2.34 33.33
CA LEU A 19 -1.69 -2.17 33.07
C LEU A 19 -1.13 -3.24 32.13
N SER A 20 -1.54 -4.50 32.28
CA SER A 20 -1.12 -5.57 31.37
C SER A 20 -1.73 -5.38 29.98
N GLN A 21 -2.96 -4.88 29.91
CA GLN A 21 -3.65 -4.61 28.65
C GLN A 21 -3.07 -3.39 27.91
N ALA A 22 -2.46 -2.45 28.64
CA ALA A 22 -1.67 -1.35 28.07
C ALA A 22 -0.25 -1.78 27.60
N PHE A 23 0.25 -2.94 28.07
CA PHE A 23 1.55 -3.49 27.67
C PHE A 23 1.43 -4.64 26.64
N SER A 24 0.21 -5.09 26.34
CA SER A 24 -0.07 -6.20 25.40
C SER A 24 -0.75 -5.77 24.11
N SER A 25 -0.87 -4.47 23.85
CA SER A 25 -1.43 -3.98 22.59
C SER A 25 -0.41 -4.23 21.49
N GLY A 26 -0.79 -5.09 20.53
CA GLY A 26 -0.08 -5.18 19.25
C GLY A 26 -0.20 -3.87 18.47
N PRO A 27 0.40 -3.79 17.27
CA PRO A 27 0.29 -2.60 16.43
C PRO A 27 -1.19 -2.27 16.16
N GLU A 28 -1.57 -1.00 16.32
CA GLU A 28 -2.92 -0.47 16.11
C GLU A 28 -3.04 0.33 14.80
N SER A 29 -1.90 0.72 14.20
CA SER A 29 -1.81 1.45 12.94
C SER A 29 -0.84 0.80 11.94
N ILE A 30 -0.90 1.22 10.67
CA ILE A 30 0.08 0.80 9.66
C ILE A 30 1.47 1.33 10.04
N GLU A 31 1.53 2.54 10.58
CA GLU A 31 2.75 3.16 11.08
C GLU A 31 3.42 2.30 12.16
N ASP A 32 2.64 1.75 13.09
CA ASP A 32 3.15 0.86 14.15
C ASP A 32 3.75 -0.42 13.55
N VAL A 33 3.10 -1.00 12.53
CA VAL A 33 3.62 -2.17 11.82
C VAL A 33 4.94 -1.85 11.11
N LEU A 34 5.01 -0.69 10.44
CA LEU A 34 6.22 -0.26 9.73
C LEU A 34 7.38 0.00 10.70
N GLU A 35 7.12 0.54 11.89
CA GLU A 35 8.14 0.72 12.93
C GLU A 35 8.75 -0.63 13.36
N ILE A 36 7.91 -1.62 13.64
CA ILE A 36 8.36 -2.98 13.99
C ILE A 36 9.22 -3.60 12.88
N LEU A 37 8.83 -3.40 11.62
CA LEU A 37 9.56 -3.94 10.48
C LEU A 37 10.89 -3.22 10.24
N ARG A 38 10.95 -1.90 10.45
CA ARG A 38 12.22 -1.13 10.39
C ARG A 38 13.18 -1.57 11.49
N ASP A 39 12.69 -1.84 12.69
CA ASP A 39 13.51 -2.40 13.75
C ASP A 39 14.06 -3.78 13.38
N ALA A 40 13.23 -4.64 12.75
CA ALA A 40 13.66 -5.93 12.25
C ALA A 40 14.72 -5.82 11.13
N GLU A 41 14.59 -4.84 10.23
CA GLU A 41 15.60 -4.53 9.21
C GLU A 41 16.92 -4.09 9.85
N SER A 42 16.87 -3.19 10.84
CA SER A 42 18.07 -2.71 11.55
C SER A 42 18.84 -3.82 12.26
N GLN A 43 18.13 -4.89 12.65
CA GLN A 43 18.67 -6.10 13.26
C GLN A 43 19.07 -7.17 12.23
N ASN A 44 18.97 -6.86 10.92
CA ASN A 44 19.22 -7.78 9.80
C ASN A 44 18.35 -9.05 9.83
N ILE A 45 17.15 -8.98 10.40
CA ILE A 45 16.17 -10.07 10.40
C ILE A 45 15.46 -10.13 9.04
N ILE A 46 15.19 -8.96 8.46
CA ILE A 46 14.79 -8.79 7.06
C ILE A 46 15.84 -7.94 6.36
N ASP A 47 15.98 -8.11 5.04
CA ASP A 47 16.86 -7.27 4.24
C ASP A 47 16.14 -6.00 3.76
N THR A 48 16.93 -5.05 3.26
CA THR A 48 16.45 -3.76 2.76
C THR A 48 15.53 -3.90 1.54
N ASP A 49 15.73 -4.92 0.71
CA ASP A 49 14.87 -5.16 -0.45
C ASP A 49 13.46 -5.59 0.00
N ALA A 50 13.37 -6.50 0.97
CA ALA A 50 12.11 -6.92 1.58
C ALA A 50 11.41 -5.74 2.27
N MET A 51 12.14 -4.92 3.04
CA MET A 51 11.57 -3.73 3.67
C MET A 51 11.02 -2.75 2.61
N SER A 52 11.78 -2.48 1.55
CA SER A 52 11.37 -1.60 0.45
C SER A 52 10.11 -2.10 -0.27
N ILE A 53 9.99 -3.42 -0.47
CA ILE A 53 8.78 -4.04 -1.05
C ILE A 53 7.58 -3.82 -0.13
N ILE A 54 7.74 -3.99 1.19
CA ILE A 54 6.65 -3.81 2.15
C ILE A 54 6.19 -2.35 2.18
N GLU A 55 7.12 -1.39 2.26
CA GLU A 55 6.79 0.03 2.24
C GLU A 55 6.07 0.43 0.93
N GLY A 56 6.58 -0.04 -0.21
CA GLY A 56 5.94 0.18 -1.50
C GLY A 56 4.55 -0.42 -1.60
N ALA A 57 4.34 -1.64 -1.07
CA ALA A 57 3.04 -2.29 -1.04
C ALA A 57 2.04 -1.53 -0.18
N MET A 58 2.45 -1.04 0.99
CA MET A 58 1.59 -0.22 1.85
C MET A 58 1.21 1.10 1.15
N GLN A 59 2.16 1.75 0.48
CA GLN A 59 1.91 2.98 -0.26
C GLN A 59 0.86 2.79 -1.36
N VAL A 60 0.91 1.68 -2.11
CA VAL A 60 -0.01 1.40 -3.24
C VAL A 60 -1.46 1.27 -2.80
N ILE A 61 -1.74 0.88 -1.55
CA ILE A 61 -3.12 0.69 -1.03
C ILE A 61 -3.92 1.99 -1.09
N ASP A 62 -3.29 3.12 -0.83
CA ASP A 62 -3.95 4.42 -0.78
C ASP A 62 -3.90 5.19 -2.11
N MET A 63 -3.22 4.64 -3.13
CA MET A 63 -3.05 5.30 -4.41
C MET A 63 -4.26 5.13 -5.33
N ARG A 64 -4.59 6.20 -6.05
CA ARG A 64 -5.55 6.18 -7.16
C ARG A 64 -4.84 5.99 -8.50
N ALA A 65 -5.57 5.47 -9.49
CA ALA A 65 -5.02 5.24 -10.83
C ALA A 65 -4.47 6.52 -11.49
N ASP A 66 -5.10 7.68 -11.23
CA ASP A 66 -4.66 8.97 -11.77
C ASP A 66 -3.32 9.46 -11.20
N GLU A 67 -2.91 8.93 -10.04
CA GLU A 67 -1.65 9.27 -9.39
C GLU A 67 -0.45 8.53 -9.99
N ILE A 68 -0.68 7.45 -10.75
CA ILE A 68 0.38 6.62 -11.35
C ILE A 68 0.25 6.42 -12.87
N MET A 69 -0.86 6.83 -13.48
CA MET A 69 -1.07 6.66 -14.92
C MET A 69 -0.20 7.60 -15.74
N ILE A 70 0.11 7.20 -16.97
CA ILE A 70 0.69 8.10 -17.97
C ILE A 70 -0.41 9.07 -18.45
N PRO A 71 -0.20 10.41 -18.38
CA PRO A 71 -1.18 11.37 -18.87
C PRO A 71 -1.49 11.16 -20.35
N ARG A 72 -2.76 11.31 -20.73
CA ARG A 72 -3.21 10.99 -22.10
C ARG A 72 -2.45 11.71 -23.21
N SER A 73 -2.07 12.97 -22.97
CA SER A 73 -1.29 13.79 -23.91
C SER A 73 0.17 13.33 -24.09
N GLN A 74 0.65 12.44 -23.21
CA GLN A 74 2.00 11.88 -23.23
C GLN A 74 2.01 10.42 -23.70
N MET A 75 0.84 9.81 -23.96
CA MET A 75 0.77 8.44 -24.44
C MET A 75 1.14 8.37 -25.92
N ILE A 76 1.92 7.35 -26.27
CA ILE A 76 2.14 6.93 -27.66
C ILE A 76 1.00 5.98 -28.02
N THR A 77 0.24 6.31 -29.06
CA THR A 77 -0.96 5.58 -29.47
C THR A 77 -0.87 5.20 -30.94
N VAL A 78 -1.50 4.08 -31.33
CA VAL A 78 -1.61 3.65 -32.73
C VAL A 78 -3.02 3.92 -33.22
N LYS A 79 -3.19 4.54 -34.40
CA LYS A 79 -4.53 4.65 -35.01
C LYS A 79 -4.89 3.37 -35.75
N ALA A 80 -6.10 2.88 -35.55
CA ALA A 80 -6.60 1.66 -36.20
C ALA A 80 -6.60 1.73 -37.73
N SER A 81 -6.68 2.95 -38.29
CA SER A 81 -6.68 3.21 -39.73
C SER A 81 -5.28 3.41 -40.33
N GLN A 82 -4.22 3.46 -39.52
CA GLN A 82 -2.85 3.63 -40.01
C GLN A 82 -2.29 2.33 -40.58
N ASP A 83 -1.55 2.44 -41.68
CA ASP A 83 -0.79 1.31 -42.20
C ASP A 83 0.37 0.98 -41.25
N PRO A 84 0.73 -0.31 -41.06
CA PRO A 84 1.85 -0.70 -40.23
C PRO A 84 3.16 0.02 -40.56
N GLY A 85 3.43 0.32 -41.84
CA GLY A 85 4.62 1.07 -42.23
C GLY A 85 4.72 2.47 -41.61
N GLU A 86 3.60 3.07 -41.22
CA GLU A 86 3.53 4.42 -40.65
C GLU A 86 3.83 4.44 -39.15
N PHE A 87 3.31 3.47 -38.38
CA PHE A 87 3.45 3.46 -36.92
C PHE A 87 4.59 2.57 -36.41
N LEU A 88 5.06 1.59 -37.19
CA LEU A 88 6.14 0.68 -36.77
C LEU A 88 7.44 1.40 -36.39
N PRO A 89 7.91 2.45 -37.11
CA PRO A 89 9.13 3.16 -36.72
C PRO A 89 9.02 3.80 -35.32
N GLU A 90 7.86 4.40 -35.00
CA GLU A 90 7.61 5.01 -33.69
C GLU A 90 7.56 3.94 -32.58
N ILE A 91 6.85 2.83 -32.82
CA ILE A 91 6.80 1.68 -31.91
C ILE A 91 8.20 1.16 -31.59
N ILE A 92 9.02 0.91 -32.61
CA ILE A 92 10.37 0.35 -32.42
C ILE A 92 11.24 1.34 -31.65
N SER A 93 11.13 2.64 -31.93
CA SER A 93 11.93 3.68 -31.27
C SER A 93 11.54 3.91 -29.80
N SER A 94 10.26 3.74 -29.46
CA SER A 94 9.75 3.94 -28.09
C SER A 94 10.09 2.80 -27.14
N ALA A 95 10.40 1.61 -27.67
CA ALA A 95 10.77 0.43 -26.90
C ALA A 95 9.72 0.03 -25.82
N HIS A 96 8.44 0.33 -26.06
CA HIS A 96 7.33 -0.14 -25.23
C HIS A 96 6.76 -1.46 -25.75
N SER A 97 6.22 -2.28 -24.85
CA SER A 97 5.64 -3.58 -25.21
C SER A 97 4.18 -3.51 -25.65
N ARG A 98 3.46 -2.44 -25.32
CA ARG A 98 2.02 -2.27 -25.56
C ARG A 98 1.70 -0.82 -25.91
N PHE A 99 0.72 -0.66 -26.78
CA PHE A 99 0.28 0.65 -27.28
C PHE A 99 -1.25 0.64 -27.34
N PRO A 100 -1.93 1.66 -26.79
CA PRO A 100 -3.36 1.83 -26.99
C PRO A 100 -3.67 2.04 -28.48
N VAL A 101 -4.66 1.33 -28.98
CA VAL A 101 -5.19 1.47 -30.34
C VAL A 101 -6.41 2.40 -30.28
N ILE A 102 -6.35 3.50 -31.02
CA ILE A 102 -7.41 4.49 -31.09
C ILE A 102 -8.13 4.45 -32.45
N GLY A 103 -9.44 4.70 -32.43
CA GLY A 103 -10.27 4.83 -33.63
C GLY A 103 -10.25 6.24 -34.21
N GLU A 104 -11.40 6.90 -34.25
CA GLU A 104 -11.57 8.21 -34.89
C GLU A 104 -10.99 9.37 -34.06
N SER A 105 -10.93 9.22 -32.73
CA SER A 105 -10.42 10.22 -31.81
C SER A 105 -9.56 9.60 -30.71
N GLN A 106 -8.84 10.44 -29.96
CA GLN A 106 -8.06 9.97 -28.80
C GLN A 106 -8.93 9.43 -27.65
N ASP A 107 -10.23 9.74 -27.63
CA ASP A 107 -11.18 9.23 -26.64
C ASP A 107 -11.71 7.84 -27.01
N ASP A 108 -11.58 7.44 -28.28
CA ASP A 108 -12.08 6.19 -28.82
C ASP A 108 -11.01 5.10 -28.78
N VAL A 109 -10.75 4.57 -27.57
CA VAL A 109 -9.79 3.47 -27.37
C VAL A 109 -10.49 2.14 -27.66
N ILE A 110 -10.00 1.41 -28.66
CA ILE A 110 -10.61 0.19 -29.18
C ILE A 110 -9.79 -1.09 -28.94
N GLY A 111 -8.56 -0.96 -28.45
CA GLY A 111 -7.66 -2.11 -28.22
C GLY A 111 -6.33 -1.74 -27.58
#